data_AF-U9U1I9-F1
#
_entry.id   AF-U9U1I9-F1
#
_cell.length_a   1.000
_cell.length_b   1.000
_cell.length_c   1.000
_cell.angle_alpha   90.00
_cell.angle_beta   90.00
_cell.angle_gamma   90.00
#
_symmetry.space_group_name_H-M   'P 1'
#
loop_
_entity.id
_entity.type
_entity.pdbx_description
1 polymer ?
#
loop_
_entity_poly.entity_id
_entity_poly.type
_entity_poly.pdbx_seq_one_letter_code
_entity_poly.pdbx_strand_id
1 'polypeptide(L)'
;MWQNYLRKIRLWQSFQIESQGTQNFNKIVVFGDNNVDNGNEWKLSNQTYPPSSIYKFQGRFSNGLTWVEYLSQFLEAQIEDYAFGGATSDSNFVPGFSGEFNNISISGIKQQVEKYLTNVVRNGMNFNETLFIVEYLGNDYINDPTTNPIKVVANLYQQWVSLSNLGVKHILINNFFDFSLLPDKTKLNKNVTQLIDRKITLLHNTLLVLRVTEFNLRFLGKTKLYLSDFQNLWMRVRDGDVSKRLRLSNFNENCVERMNISEYRVCDGE
;
A
#
# COMPACT_ATOMS: atom_id res chain seq x y z
N MET A 1 4.37 5.20 11.34
CA MET A 1 5.48 4.44 11.97
C MET A 1 6.21 3.50 11.00
N TRP A 2 5.53 2.69 10.16
CA TRP A 2 6.18 1.82 9.15
C TRP A 2 6.96 2.56 8.05
N GLN A 3 6.48 3.75 7.64
CA GLN A 3 7.07 4.45 6.49
C GLN A 3 8.40 5.16 6.82
N ASN A 4 8.68 5.49 8.09
CA ASN A 4 9.97 6.09 8.51
C ASN A 4 11.18 5.12 8.40
N TYR A 5 10.95 3.85 8.08
CA TYR A 5 12.01 2.82 8.02
C TYR A 5 12.83 2.81 6.74
N LEU A 6 12.30 3.30 5.63
CA LEU A 6 13.02 3.29 4.36
C LEU A 6 14.17 4.30 4.30
N ARG A 7 14.24 5.24 5.26
CA ARG A 7 15.34 6.20 5.36
C ARG A 7 16.63 5.59 5.90
N LYS A 8 16.58 4.49 6.65
CA LYS A 8 17.74 3.99 7.43
C LYS A 8 18.38 2.71 6.90
N ILE A 9 17.79 2.05 5.91
CA ILE A 9 18.34 0.79 5.40
C ILE A 9 18.66 0.92 3.93
N ARG A 10 19.91 0.60 3.57
CA ARG A 10 20.27 0.11 2.24
C ARG A 10 19.63 -1.28 2.01
N LEU A 11 18.31 -1.44 2.23
CA LEU A 11 17.59 -2.71 2.01
C LEU A 11 17.47 -3.04 0.52
N TRP A 12 17.81 -2.11 -0.37
CA TRP A 12 17.81 -2.31 -1.81
C TRP A 12 18.84 -3.34 -2.31
N GLN A 13 19.75 -3.82 -1.46
CA GLN A 13 20.72 -4.85 -1.85
C GLN A 13 20.15 -6.28 -1.95
N SER A 14 18.94 -6.55 -1.42
CA SER A 14 18.29 -7.86 -1.60
C SER A 14 17.34 -7.92 -2.81
N PHE A 15 17.20 -6.84 -3.57
CA PHE A 15 16.81 -6.97 -4.96
C PHE A 15 18.01 -7.56 -5.70
N GLN A 16 18.09 -8.89 -5.81
CA GLN A 16 18.83 -9.49 -6.92
C GLN A 16 18.09 -9.13 -8.21
N ILE A 17 18.28 -7.89 -8.65
CA ILE A 17 18.17 -7.55 -10.06
C ILE A 17 19.34 -8.28 -10.69
N GLU A 18 19.08 -9.46 -11.25
CA GLU A 18 19.96 -10.01 -12.27
C GLU A 18 20.19 -8.89 -13.29
N SER A 19 21.44 -8.45 -13.38
CA SER A 19 21.84 -7.27 -14.14
C SER A 19 21.64 -7.52 -15.63
N GLN A 20 20.48 -7.10 -16.13
CA GLN A 20 20.27 -6.79 -17.54
C GLN A 20 19.86 -5.32 -17.63
N GLY A 21 20.85 -4.44 -17.74
CA GLY A 21 20.67 -2.99 -17.83
C GLY A 21 20.19 -2.33 -16.53
N THR A 22 20.73 -1.16 -16.21
CA THR A 22 20.13 -0.31 -15.16
C THR A 22 18.84 0.28 -15.73
N GLN A 23 17.71 -0.41 -15.51
CA GLN A 23 16.40 0.13 -15.81
C GLN A 23 16.24 1.44 -15.03
N ASN A 24 16.23 2.58 -15.74
CA ASN A 24 16.09 3.88 -15.13
C ASN A 24 14.62 4.30 -15.18
N PHE A 25 14.04 4.60 -14.03
CA PHE A 25 12.68 5.12 -13.93
C PHE A 25 12.76 6.59 -13.59
N ASN A 26 12.20 7.46 -14.43
CA ASN A 26 12.11 8.91 -14.14
C ASN A 26 10.71 9.31 -13.67
N LYS A 27 9.75 8.38 -13.70
CA LYS A 27 8.38 8.60 -13.23
C LYS A 27 7.84 7.39 -12.48
N ILE A 28 7.07 7.65 -11.44
CA ILE A 28 6.26 6.70 -10.70
C ILE A 28 4.80 7.12 -10.82
N VAL A 29 3.93 6.19 -11.21
CA VAL A 29 2.47 6.36 -11.10
C VAL A 29 1.99 5.37 -10.04
N VAL A 30 1.40 5.86 -8.96
CA VAL A 30 0.99 5.01 -7.84
C VAL A 30 -0.52 5.02 -7.62
N PHE A 31 -1.08 3.82 -7.44
CA PHE A 31 -2.44 3.54 -7.01
C PHE A 31 -2.38 2.76 -5.70
N GLY A 32 -3.30 3.02 -4.79
CA GLY A 32 -3.32 2.33 -3.51
C GLY A 32 -4.13 3.05 -2.45
N ASP A 33 -3.76 2.79 -1.20
CA ASP A 33 -4.48 3.27 -0.04
C ASP A 33 -3.66 4.27 0.82
N ASN A 34 -4.00 4.38 2.11
CA ASN A 34 -3.33 5.22 3.10
C ASN A 34 -1.82 5.03 3.16
N ASN A 35 -1.32 3.86 2.76
CA ASN A 35 0.10 3.51 2.87
C ASN A 35 0.97 4.14 1.77
N VAL A 36 0.35 4.68 0.73
CA VAL A 36 1.05 5.37 -0.37
C VAL A 36 0.50 6.75 -0.67
N ASP A 37 -0.73 7.07 -0.23
CA ASP A 37 -1.34 8.39 -0.35
C ASP A 37 -0.48 9.50 0.26
N ASN A 38 -0.11 10.47 -0.58
CA ASN A 38 0.68 11.65 -0.25
C ASN A 38 -0.15 12.91 0.04
N GLY A 39 -1.46 12.77 0.26
CA GLY A 39 -2.37 13.84 0.70
C GLY A 39 -3.58 14.08 -0.21
N ASN A 40 -3.92 13.15 -1.10
CA ASN A 40 -5.14 13.18 -1.88
C ASN A 40 -6.38 13.07 -1.00
N GLU A 41 -6.40 12.15 -0.03
CA GLU A 41 -7.51 12.05 0.93
C GLU A 41 -7.59 13.30 1.82
N TRP A 42 -6.45 13.85 2.22
CA TRP A 42 -6.40 15.10 2.98
C TRP A 42 -6.99 16.29 2.23
N LYS A 43 -6.73 16.40 0.94
CA LYS A 43 -7.39 17.42 0.10
C LYS A 43 -8.89 17.15 -0.03
N LEU A 44 -9.28 15.89 -0.20
CA LEU A 44 -10.69 15.48 -0.32
C LEU A 44 -11.49 15.77 0.95
N SER A 45 -10.88 15.62 2.12
CA SER A 45 -11.48 15.90 3.43
C SER A 45 -11.48 17.39 3.80
N ASN A 46 -11.19 18.29 2.86
CA ASN A 46 -10.96 19.72 3.14
C ASN A 46 -9.91 19.95 4.24
N GLN A 47 -8.84 19.15 4.20
CA GLN A 47 -7.68 19.24 5.11
C GLN A 47 -8.01 18.88 6.56
N THR A 48 -9.09 18.14 6.81
CA THR A 48 -9.54 17.77 8.16
C THR A 48 -9.06 16.38 8.61
N TYR A 49 -8.78 15.49 7.66
CA TYR A 49 -8.37 14.11 7.93
C TYR A 49 -7.30 13.66 6.93
N PRO A 50 -6.24 12.92 7.33
CA PRO A 50 -5.86 12.67 8.71
C PRO A 50 -5.57 13.98 9.46
N PRO A 51 -5.88 14.08 10.77
CA PRO A 51 -5.81 15.34 11.50
C PRO A 51 -4.36 15.81 11.64
N SER A 52 -4.08 17.04 11.17
CA SER A 52 -2.74 17.63 11.15
C SER A 52 -2.12 17.82 12.55
N SER A 53 -2.95 17.86 13.60
CA SER A 53 -2.48 17.89 15.00
C SER A 53 -1.71 16.62 15.39
N ILE A 54 -1.90 15.53 14.64
CA ILE A 54 -1.34 14.20 14.92
C ILE A 54 -0.44 13.77 13.78
N TYR A 55 -0.95 13.85 12.55
CA TYR A 55 -0.24 13.50 11.34
C TYR A 55 0.38 14.76 10.74
N LYS A 56 1.49 15.20 11.33
CA LYS A 56 2.16 16.47 11.00
C LYS A 56 2.75 16.54 9.58
N PHE A 57 2.66 15.45 8.81
CA PHE A 57 3.25 15.34 7.50
C PHE A 57 2.21 15.59 6.38
N GLN A 58 1.54 16.75 6.42
CA GLN A 58 0.71 17.28 5.32
C GLN A 58 -0.20 16.23 4.63
N GLY A 59 -1.01 15.51 5.42
CA GLY A 59 -1.99 14.56 4.89
C GLY A 59 -1.52 13.12 4.69
N ARG A 60 -0.27 12.76 5.00
CA ARG A 60 0.17 11.35 5.04
C ARG A 60 -0.38 10.66 6.29
N PHE A 61 -0.75 9.39 6.18
CA PHE A 61 -1.16 8.53 7.31
C PHE A 61 0.04 8.00 8.12
N SER A 62 1.07 8.83 8.27
CA SER A 62 2.30 8.52 9.00
C SER A 62 2.92 9.81 9.53
N ASN A 63 3.98 9.66 10.33
CA ASN A 63 4.81 10.74 10.86
C ASN A 63 5.96 11.11 9.91
N GLY A 64 5.77 10.95 8.60
CA GLY A 64 6.80 11.14 7.58
C GLY A 64 6.30 10.78 6.19
N LEU A 65 7.21 10.84 5.22
CA LEU A 65 7.00 10.45 3.83
C LEU A 65 6.52 9.00 3.73
N THR A 66 5.71 8.70 2.70
CA THR A 66 5.36 7.34 2.35
C THR A 66 6.53 6.57 1.75
N TRP A 67 6.39 5.25 1.69
CA TRP A 67 7.46 4.42 1.15
C TRP A 67 7.73 4.69 -0.33
N VAL A 68 6.68 5.06 -1.08
CA VAL A 68 6.79 5.42 -2.50
C VAL A 68 7.44 6.78 -2.66
N GLU A 69 7.24 7.71 -1.73
CA GLU A 69 7.96 8.99 -1.73
C GLU A 69 9.46 8.80 -1.48
N TYR A 70 9.85 7.89 -0.57
CA TYR A 70 11.26 7.51 -0.42
C TYR A 70 11.82 6.80 -1.66
N LEU A 71 11.03 5.93 -2.32
CA LEU A 71 11.43 5.29 -3.57
C LEU A 71 11.61 6.31 -4.69
N SER A 72 10.71 7.29 -4.80
CA SER A 72 10.80 8.42 -5.72
C SER A 72 12.09 9.21 -5.52
N GLN A 73 12.45 9.53 -4.26
CA GLN A 73 13.73 10.19 -3.96
C GLN A 73 14.94 9.35 -4.35
N PHE A 74 14.89 8.04 -4.09
CA PHE A 74 15.99 7.13 -4.41
C PHE A 74 16.21 6.97 -5.92
N LEU A 75 15.13 6.94 -6.70
CA LEU A 75 15.17 6.85 -8.16
C LEU A 75 15.32 8.20 -8.85
N GLU A 76 15.28 9.31 -8.10
CA GLU A 76 15.17 10.67 -8.66
C GLU A 76 13.98 10.81 -9.63
N ALA A 77 12.89 10.09 -9.34
CA ALA A 77 11.72 9.97 -10.20
C ALA A 77 10.59 10.89 -9.75
N GLN A 78 9.87 11.51 -10.69
CA GLN A 78 8.65 12.25 -10.39
C GLN A 78 7.52 11.30 -9.96
N ILE A 79 6.74 11.67 -8.95
CA ILE A 79 5.60 10.88 -8.48
C ILE A 79 4.27 11.49 -8.94
N GLU A 80 3.42 10.66 -9.56
CA GLU A 80 2.02 10.96 -9.85
C GLU A 80 1.15 10.02 -8.99
N ASP A 81 0.50 10.59 -7.98
CA ASP A 81 -0.22 9.83 -6.96
C ASP A 81 -1.73 9.86 -7.19
N TYR A 82 -2.32 8.68 -7.37
CA TYR A 82 -3.76 8.45 -7.48
C TYR A 82 -4.37 7.80 -6.24
N ALA A 83 -3.55 7.44 -5.26
CA ALA A 83 -3.99 6.76 -4.05
C ALA A 83 -4.85 7.66 -3.17
N PHE A 84 -5.71 7.03 -2.38
CA PHE A 84 -6.54 7.69 -1.37
C PHE A 84 -6.57 6.85 -0.11
N GLY A 85 -6.39 7.49 1.04
CA GLY A 85 -6.69 6.87 2.32
C GLY A 85 -8.10 6.28 2.36
N GLY A 86 -8.23 5.01 2.76
CA GLY A 86 -9.48 4.27 2.83
C GLY A 86 -9.84 3.49 1.55
N ALA A 87 -9.00 3.53 0.52
CA ALA A 87 -9.25 2.82 -0.73
C ALA A 87 -9.28 1.29 -0.53
N THR A 88 -10.30 0.64 -1.08
CA THR A 88 -10.43 -0.82 -1.20
C THR A 88 -10.01 -1.29 -2.60
N SER A 89 -9.99 -2.60 -2.84
CA SER A 89 -9.65 -3.15 -4.16
C SER A 89 -10.60 -2.70 -5.29
N ASP A 90 -11.89 -2.58 -4.97
CA ASP A 90 -12.96 -2.03 -5.82
C ASP A 90 -14.05 -1.46 -4.91
N SER A 91 -14.29 -0.15 -4.96
CA SER A 91 -15.30 0.50 -4.10
C SER A 91 -16.74 0.11 -4.43
N ASN A 92 -16.99 -0.52 -5.59
CA ASN A 92 -18.28 -1.11 -5.94
C ASN A 92 -18.46 -2.53 -5.37
N PHE A 93 -17.38 -3.17 -4.91
CA PHE A 93 -17.43 -4.49 -4.27
C PHE A 93 -17.46 -4.36 -2.74
N VAL A 94 -16.45 -3.70 -2.16
CA VAL A 94 -16.43 -3.31 -0.75
C VAL A 94 -16.25 -1.80 -0.70
N PRO A 95 -17.24 -1.04 -0.19
CA PRO A 95 -17.12 0.41 -0.10
C PRO A 95 -15.90 0.85 0.72
N GLY A 96 -15.18 1.84 0.20
CA GLY A 96 -14.11 2.53 0.91
C GLY A 96 -14.63 3.81 1.55
N PHE A 97 -14.22 4.07 2.79
CA PHE A 97 -14.59 5.27 3.53
C PHE A 97 -13.38 5.86 4.25
N SER A 98 -13.39 7.18 4.42
CA SER A 98 -12.42 7.92 5.23
C SER A 98 -13.08 9.16 5.85
N GLY A 99 -12.27 10.06 6.41
CA GLY A 99 -12.69 11.23 7.16
C GLY A 99 -12.80 10.96 8.65
N GLU A 100 -12.84 12.03 9.44
CA GLU A 100 -12.96 11.94 10.89
C GLU A 100 -14.15 11.05 11.31
N PHE A 101 -15.30 11.20 10.65
CA PHE A 101 -16.52 10.44 10.94
C PHE A 101 -16.72 9.21 10.03
N ASN A 102 -15.72 8.83 9.26
CA ASN A 102 -15.80 7.73 8.28
C ASN A 102 -16.97 7.87 7.29
N ASN A 103 -17.25 9.10 6.85
CA ASN A 103 -18.41 9.49 6.06
C ASN A 103 -18.06 9.98 4.64
N ILE A 104 -16.77 10.02 4.30
CA ILE A 104 -16.30 10.41 2.97
C ILE A 104 -16.11 9.12 2.15
N SER A 105 -16.86 8.97 1.07
CA SER A 105 -16.70 7.84 0.15
C SER A 105 -15.39 7.94 -0.62
N ILE A 106 -14.64 6.84 -0.66
CA ILE A 106 -13.31 6.78 -1.27
C ILE A 106 -13.33 5.90 -2.51
N SER A 107 -12.70 6.39 -3.58
CA SER A 107 -12.46 5.60 -4.78
C SER A 107 -11.47 4.48 -4.49
N GLY A 108 -11.90 3.24 -4.76
CA GLY A 108 -11.02 2.07 -4.68
C GLY A 108 -9.97 2.06 -5.79
N ILE A 109 -9.02 1.14 -5.69
CA ILE A 109 -7.88 1.01 -6.60
C ILE A 109 -8.35 0.87 -8.06
N LYS A 110 -9.42 0.10 -8.30
CA LYS A 110 -10.03 0.00 -9.63
C LYS A 110 -10.43 1.38 -10.19
N GLN A 111 -11.15 2.18 -9.41
CA GLN A 111 -11.59 3.50 -9.85
C GLN A 111 -10.42 4.47 -10.05
N GLN A 112 -9.37 4.35 -9.24
CA GLN A 112 -8.13 5.12 -9.41
C GLN A 112 -7.45 4.79 -10.75
N VAL A 113 -7.36 3.49 -11.10
CA VAL A 113 -6.82 3.03 -12.39
C VAL A 113 -7.71 3.47 -13.55
N GLU A 114 -9.04 3.31 -13.46
CA GLU A 114 -9.99 3.78 -14.48
C GLU A 114 -9.85 5.29 -14.77
N LYS A 115 -9.68 6.10 -13.71
CA LYS A 115 -9.41 7.54 -13.82
C LYS A 115 -8.10 7.81 -14.57
N TYR A 116 -7.03 7.09 -14.24
CA TYR A 116 -5.75 7.21 -14.92
C TYR A 116 -5.85 6.82 -16.40
N LEU A 117 -6.48 5.69 -16.73
CA LEU A 117 -6.66 5.22 -18.11
C LEU A 117 -7.39 6.27 -18.97
N THR A 118 -8.38 6.95 -18.40
CA THR A 118 -9.10 8.04 -19.08
C THR A 118 -8.19 9.25 -19.37
N ASN A 119 -7.32 9.61 -18.42
CA ASN A 119 -6.44 10.77 -18.53
C ASN A 119 -5.26 10.52 -19.48
N VAL A 120 -4.63 9.35 -19.40
CA VAL A 120 -3.43 9.05 -20.20
C VAL A 120 -3.71 8.92 -21.70
N VAL A 121 -4.89 8.41 -22.06
CA VAL A 121 -5.36 8.36 -23.47
C VAL A 121 -5.37 9.74 -24.11
N ARG A 122 -5.54 10.81 -23.32
CA ARG A 122 -5.58 12.19 -23.82
C ARG A 122 -4.20 12.84 -23.95
N ASN A 123 -3.22 12.40 -23.14
CA ASN A 123 -1.98 13.14 -22.95
C ASN A 123 -0.73 12.43 -23.49
N GLY A 124 -0.79 11.11 -23.77
CA GLY A 124 0.37 10.31 -24.16
C GLY A 124 1.38 10.15 -23.01
N MET A 125 1.98 8.96 -22.84
CA MET A 125 2.98 8.73 -21.78
C MET A 125 4.08 7.78 -22.25
N ASN A 126 5.31 8.03 -21.79
CA ASN A 126 6.42 7.10 -21.99
C ASN A 126 6.36 5.97 -20.94
N PHE A 127 5.75 4.84 -21.31
CA PHE A 127 5.65 3.67 -20.43
C PHE A 127 6.97 2.92 -20.19
N ASN A 128 8.01 3.17 -21.00
CA ASN A 128 9.30 2.47 -20.83
C ASN A 128 10.08 2.97 -19.60
N GLU A 129 9.90 4.23 -19.23
CA GLU A 129 10.61 4.89 -18.12
C GLU A 129 9.70 5.15 -16.90
N THR A 130 8.46 4.66 -16.95
CA THR A 130 7.49 4.81 -15.86
C THR A 130 7.32 3.51 -15.08
N LEU A 131 7.50 3.58 -13.76
CA LEU A 131 7.14 2.51 -12.84
C LEU A 131 5.71 2.71 -12.34
N PHE A 132 4.83 1.74 -12.60
CA PHE A 132 3.49 1.73 -12.06
C PHE A 132 3.47 0.94 -10.76
N ILE A 133 2.83 1.47 -9.73
CA ILE A 133 2.69 0.80 -8.44
C ILE A 133 1.20 0.58 -8.18
N VAL A 134 0.81 -0.67 -7.94
CA VAL A 134 -0.53 -1.03 -7.47
C VAL A 134 -0.38 -1.63 -6.09
N GLU A 135 -0.53 -0.77 -5.09
CA GLU A 135 -0.35 -1.11 -3.68
C GLU A 135 -1.69 -1.45 -3.03
N TYR A 136 -1.70 -2.49 -2.18
CA TYR A 136 -2.89 -2.88 -1.43
C TYR A 136 -2.51 -3.46 -0.07
N LEU A 137 -3.10 -2.92 1.02
CA LEU A 137 -2.86 -3.41 2.37
C LEU A 137 -4.12 -3.84 3.16
N GLY A 138 -5.16 -4.30 2.45
CA GLY A 138 -6.21 -5.13 3.06
C GLY A 138 -7.45 -4.39 3.60
N ASN A 139 -7.68 -3.14 3.17
CA ASN A 139 -8.85 -2.35 3.59
C ASN A 139 -10.20 -3.07 3.37
N ASP A 140 -10.35 -3.91 2.34
CA ASP A 140 -11.57 -4.69 2.12
C ASP A 140 -11.88 -5.59 3.33
N TYR A 141 -10.86 -6.23 3.92
CA TYR A 141 -11.01 -7.11 5.07
C TYR A 141 -11.21 -6.35 6.39
N ILE A 142 -10.67 -5.14 6.47
CA ILE A 142 -10.87 -4.26 7.64
C ILE A 142 -12.32 -3.75 7.65
N ASN A 143 -12.83 -3.34 6.49
CA ASN A 143 -14.18 -2.79 6.32
C ASN A 143 -15.24 -3.89 6.39
N ASP A 144 -14.97 -5.06 5.79
CA ASP A 144 -15.83 -6.24 5.85
C ASP A 144 -14.98 -7.52 6.07
N PRO A 145 -14.89 -8.01 7.31
CA PRO A 145 -14.15 -9.23 7.66
C PRO A 145 -14.69 -10.52 7.01
N THR A 146 -15.89 -10.49 6.42
CA THR A 146 -16.49 -11.64 5.72
C THR A 146 -16.09 -11.68 4.24
N THR A 147 -15.39 -10.65 3.75
CA THR A 147 -14.95 -10.52 2.37
C THR A 147 -14.16 -11.74 1.90
N ASN A 148 -14.52 -12.28 0.75
CA ASN A 148 -13.83 -13.41 0.13
C ASN A 148 -12.51 -12.95 -0.54
N PRO A 149 -11.34 -13.46 -0.11
CA PRO A 149 -10.05 -13.10 -0.71
C PRO A 149 -9.93 -13.36 -2.21
N ILE A 150 -10.67 -14.34 -2.76
CA ILE A 150 -10.68 -14.65 -4.19
C ILE A 150 -11.15 -13.43 -5.01
N LYS A 151 -12.18 -12.73 -4.54
CA LYS A 151 -12.72 -11.56 -5.25
C LYS A 151 -11.78 -10.36 -5.15
N VAL A 152 -11.22 -10.12 -3.98
CA VAL A 152 -10.24 -9.03 -3.76
C VAL A 152 -9.03 -9.18 -4.68
N VAL A 153 -8.40 -10.37 -4.68
CA VAL A 153 -7.23 -10.64 -5.52
C VAL A 153 -7.60 -10.61 -7.02
N ALA A 154 -8.80 -11.04 -7.39
CA ALA A 154 -9.29 -10.89 -8.76
C ALA A 154 -9.44 -9.43 -9.17
N ASN A 155 -9.98 -8.55 -8.29
CA ASN A 155 -10.11 -7.11 -8.56
C ASN A 155 -8.75 -6.46 -8.82
N LEU A 156 -7.74 -6.78 -8.00
CA LEU A 156 -6.36 -6.30 -8.16
C LEU A 156 -5.73 -6.81 -9.47
N TYR A 157 -5.87 -8.11 -9.76
CA TYR A 157 -5.36 -8.72 -10.99
C TYR A 157 -5.93 -8.04 -12.25
N GLN A 158 -7.23 -7.69 -12.26
CA GLN A 158 -7.82 -6.97 -13.39
C GLN A 158 -7.20 -5.58 -13.62
N GLN A 159 -6.67 -4.94 -12.57
CA GLN A 159 -5.99 -3.65 -12.71
C GLN A 159 -4.63 -3.83 -13.38
N TRP A 160 -3.87 -4.87 -12.98
CA TRP A 160 -2.60 -5.18 -13.62
C TRP A 160 -2.79 -5.51 -15.10
N VAL A 161 -3.82 -6.32 -15.42
CA VAL A 161 -4.23 -6.66 -16.79
C VAL A 161 -4.56 -5.39 -17.58
N SER A 162 -5.36 -4.48 -17.01
CA SER A 162 -5.75 -3.23 -17.67
C SER A 162 -4.56 -2.33 -17.98
N LEU A 163 -3.65 -2.15 -17.02
CA LEU A 163 -2.41 -1.39 -17.22
C LEU A 163 -1.52 -2.04 -18.31
N SER A 164 -1.41 -3.36 -18.31
CA SER A 164 -0.60 -4.08 -19.30
C SER A 164 -1.19 -4.00 -20.71
N ASN A 165 -2.52 -4.08 -20.83
CA ASN A 165 -3.22 -3.89 -22.10
C ASN A 165 -3.06 -2.46 -22.65
N LEU A 166 -2.92 -1.46 -21.78
CA LEU A 166 -2.56 -0.10 -22.18
C LEU A 166 -1.12 0.01 -22.72
N GLY A 167 -0.26 -0.96 -22.42
CA GLY A 167 1.13 -1.02 -22.87
C GLY A 167 2.17 -0.69 -21.79
N VAL A 168 1.75 -0.61 -20.52
CA VAL A 168 2.66 -0.43 -19.38
C VAL A 168 3.72 -1.52 -19.34
N LYS A 169 4.98 -1.14 -19.10
CA LYS A 169 6.13 -2.06 -19.11
C LYS A 169 6.55 -2.57 -17.75
N HIS A 170 6.29 -1.80 -16.69
CA HIS A 170 6.81 -2.09 -15.35
C HIS A 170 5.71 -1.83 -14.32
N ILE A 171 5.28 -2.90 -13.65
CA ILE A 171 4.30 -2.83 -12.58
C ILE A 171 4.93 -3.42 -11.32
N LEU A 172 4.94 -2.69 -10.21
CA LEU A 172 5.30 -3.15 -8.88
C LEU A 172 4.03 -3.35 -8.07
N ILE A 173 3.91 -4.52 -7.46
CA ILE A 173 2.84 -4.88 -6.53
C ILE A 173 3.45 -5.31 -5.21
N ASN A 174 2.63 -5.45 -4.18
CA ASN A 174 3.04 -6.04 -2.91
C ASN A 174 2.17 -7.24 -2.55
N ASN A 175 2.74 -8.15 -1.76
CA ASN A 175 1.92 -9.03 -0.94
C ASN A 175 1.47 -8.29 0.32
N PHE A 176 0.51 -8.87 1.04
CA PHE A 176 -0.02 -8.28 2.25
C PHE A 176 0.65 -8.90 3.50
N PHE A 177 0.95 -8.11 4.54
CA PHE A 177 1.63 -8.59 5.76
C PHE A 177 0.65 -9.22 6.77
N ASP A 178 1.11 -10.03 7.73
CA ASP A 178 0.21 -10.72 8.66
C ASP A 178 -0.53 -9.73 9.58
N PHE A 179 -1.85 -9.60 9.35
CA PHE A 179 -2.71 -8.73 10.14
C PHE A 179 -2.72 -9.09 11.63
N SER A 180 -2.44 -10.34 12.00
CA SER A 180 -2.38 -10.75 13.41
C SER A 180 -1.23 -10.12 14.18
N LEU A 181 -0.28 -9.49 13.48
CA LEU A 181 0.86 -8.77 14.04
C LEU A 181 0.65 -7.26 14.13
N LEU A 182 -0.52 -6.76 13.72
CA LEU A 182 -0.86 -5.36 13.95
C LEU A 182 -0.97 -5.06 15.45
N PRO A 183 -0.54 -3.88 15.92
CA PRO A 183 -0.73 -3.47 17.30
C PRO A 183 -2.21 -3.55 17.71
N ASP A 184 -2.42 -3.92 18.98
CA ASP A 184 -3.67 -4.43 19.53
C ASP A 184 -4.92 -3.67 19.03
N LYS A 185 -5.73 -4.33 18.20
CA LYS A 185 -7.08 -3.86 17.87
C LYS A 185 -7.95 -4.20 19.07
N THR A 186 -8.65 -3.22 19.62
CA THR A 186 -9.62 -3.33 20.72
C THR A 186 -10.84 -4.20 20.35
N LYS A 187 -10.66 -5.45 19.90
CA LYS A 187 -11.72 -6.37 19.52
C LYS A 187 -11.82 -7.54 20.51
N LEU A 188 -13.05 -7.86 20.89
CA LEU A 188 -13.44 -9.00 21.70
C LEU A 188 -12.79 -10.30 21.18
N ASN A 189 -12.22 -11.08 22.09
CA ASN A 189 -11.58 -12.38 21.87
C ASN A 189 -10.39 -12.37 20.87
N LYS A 190 -9.29 -11.74 21.29
CA LYS A 190 -8.01 -11.59 20.56
C LYS A 190 -7.56 -12.85 19.81
N ASN A 191 -7.69 -14.03 20.42
CA ASN A 191 -7.23 -15.28 19.81
C ASN A 191 -8.02 -15.65 18.55
N VAL A 192 -9.33 -15.43 18.55
CA VAL A 192 -10.18 -15.72 17.38
C VAL A 192 -9.89 -14.73 16.25
N THR A 193 -9.74 -13.44 16.57
CA THR A 193 -9.39 -12.41 15.59
C THR A 193 -8.03 -12.67 14.95
N GLN A 194 -7.02 -13.04 15.74
CA GLN A 194 -5.69 -13.38 15.21
C GLN A 194 -5.72 -14.59 14.27
N LEU A 195 -6.51 -15.63 14.58
CA LEU A 195 -6.65 -16.78 13.70
C LEU A 195 -7.33 -16.43 12.37
N ILE A 196 -8.36 -15.58 12.41
CA ILE A 196 -9.03 -15.07 11.21
C ILE A 196 -8.05 -14.24 10.37
N ASP A 197 -7.33 -13.31 10.99
CA ASP A 197 -6.37 -12.43 10.33
C ASP A 197 -5.23 -13.21 9.65
N ARG A 198 -4.69 -14.24 10.33
CA ARG A 198 -3.71 -15.17 9.75
C ARG A 198 -4.25 -15.92 8.56
N LYS A 199 -5.47 -16.46 8.69
CA LYS A 199 -6.13 -17.22 7.61
C LYS A 199 -6.37 -16.33 6.38
N ILE A 200 -6.87 -15.11 6.58
CA ILE A 200 -7.09 -14.15 5.50
C ILE A 200 -5.77 -13.81 4.81
N THR A 201 -4.72 -13.51 5.57
CA THR A 201 -3.39 -13.20 5.03
C THR A 201 -2.86 -14.36 4.19
N LEU A 202 -2.90 -15.59 4.72
CA LEU A 202 -2.42 -16.78 4.01
C LEU A 202 -3.20 -17.03 2.71
N LEU A 203 -4.53 -16.93 2.76
CA LEU A 203 -5.38 -17.12 1.59
C LEU A 203 -5.12 -16.04 0.53
N HIS A 204 -5.06 -14.77 0.92
CA HIS A 204 -4.77 -13.66 0.01
C HIS A 204 -3.43 -13.86 -0.67
N ASN A 205 -2.35 -14.08 0.09
CA ASN A 205 -1.01 -14.21 -0.47
C ASN A 205 -0.86 -15.46 -1.36
N THR A 206 -1.54 -16.56 -1.02
CA THR A 206 -1.57 -17.76 -1.88
C THR A 206 -2.24 -17.47 -3.22
N LEU A 207 -3.41 -16.82 -3.20
CA LEU A 207 -4.14 -16.44 -4.41
C LEU A 207 -3.35 -15.40 -5.24
N LEU A 208 -2.64 -14.49 -4.57
CA LEU A 208 -1.78 -13.51 -5.20
C LEU A 208 -0.68 -14.18 -6.02
N VAL A 209 0.02 -15.17 -5.45
CA VAL A 209 1.06 -15.95 -6.17
C VAL A 209 0.48 -16.64 -7.40
N LEU A 210 -0.74 -17.19 -7.31
CA LEU A 210 -1.42 -17.77 -8.47
C LEU A 210 -1.68 -16.72 -9.56
N ARG A 211 -2.18 -15.53 -9.20
CA ARG A 211 -2.43 -14.45 -10.18
C ARG A 211 -1.15 -13.84 -10.74
N VAL A 212 -0.08 -13.76 -9.96
CA VAL A 212 1.25 -13.34 -10.45
C VAL A 212 1.77 -14.33 -11.48
N THR A 213 1.64 -15.62 -11.22
CA THR A 213 2.03 -16.68 -12.17
C THR A 213 1.21 -16.57 -13.45
N GLU A 214 -0.11 -16.46 -13.34
CA GLU A 214 -1.01 -16.27 -14.48
C GLU A 214 -0.66 -15.01 -15.28
N PHE A 215 -0.42 -13.89 -14.60
CA PHE A 215 -0.04 -12.63 -15.22
C PHE A 215 1.26 -12.76 -16.02
N ASN A 216 2.31 -13.32 -15.40
CA ASN A 216 3.61 -13.47 -16.02
C ASN A 216 3.57 -14.38 -17.25
N LEU A 217 2.75 -15.42 -17.25
CA LEU A 217 2.51 -16.25 -18.43
C LEU A 217 1.79 -15.48 -19.53
N ARG A 218 0.75 -14.71 -19.17
CA ARG A 218 -0.09 -13.96 -20.13
C ARG A 218 0.63 -12.77 -20.78
N PHE A 219 1.49 -12.09 -20.03
CA PHE A 219 2.17 -10.85 -20.46
C PHE A 219 3.69 -11.01 -20.59
N LEU A 220 4.16 -12.24 -20.78
CA LEU A 220 5.57 -12.55 -20.98
C LEU A 220 6.18 -11.69 -22.10
N GLY A 221 7.29 -11.01 -21.79
CA GLY A 221 7.97 -10.09 -22.71
C GLY A 221 7.24 -8.77 -22.99
N LYS A 222 6.04 -8.55 -22.46
CA LYS A 222 5.25 -7.32 -22.65
C LYS A 222 5.32 -6.39 -21.45
N THR A 223 5.12 -6.95 -20.26
CA THR A 223 5.07 -6.22 -18.99
C THR A 223 5.79 -7.03 -17.92
N LYS A 224 6.74 -6.42 -17.22
CA LYS A 224 7.42 -7.02 -16.08
C LYS A 224 6.67 -6.67 -14.80
N LEU A 225 6.21 -7.70 -14.10
CA LEU A 225 5.59 -7.58 -12.78
C LEU A 225 6.63 -7.84 -11.69
N TYR A 226 6.88 -6.85 -10.86
CA TYR A 226 7.73 -6.92 -9.67
C TYR A 226 6.86 -7.17 -8.44
N LEU A 227 7.30 -8.04 -7.54
CA LEU A 227 6.63 -8.29 -6.27
C LEU A 227 7.51 -7.81 -5.12
N SER A 228 7.01 -6.86 -4.34
CA SER A 228 7.57 -6.46 -3.06
C SER A 228 7.00 -7.33 -1.95
N ASP A 229 7.87 -8.08 -1.26
CA ASP A 229 7.47 -9.00 -0.20
C ASP A 229 7.38 -8.27 1.16
N PHE A 230 6.26 -7.57 1.36
CA PHE A 230 5.96 -6.88 2.61
C PHE A 230 5.81 -7.84 3.79
N GLN A 231 5.33 -9.06 3.59
CA GLN A 231 5.28 -10.08 4.64
C GLN A 231 6.68 -10.35 5.20
N ASN A 232 7.64 -10.70 4.34
CA ASN A 232 9.01 -10.97 4.78
C ASN A 232 9.72 -9.71 5.28
N LEU A 233 9.46 -8.55 4.66
CA LEU A 233 9.98 -7.28 5.16
C LEU A 233 9.51 -7.00 6.60
N TRP A 234 8.22 -7.20 6.87
CA TRP A 234 7.64 -6.99 8.20
C TRP A 234 8.28 -7.91 9.24
N MET A 235 8.44 -9.19 8.91
CA MET A 235 9.15 -10.13 9.79
C MET A 235 10.60 -9.71 10.02
N ARG A 236 11.31 -9.34 8.95
CA ARG A 236 12.74 -8.97 9.01
C ARG A 236 12.98 -7.73 9.86
N VAL A 237 12.09 -6.74 9.85
CA VAL A 237 12.23 -5.54 10.70
C VAL A 237 12.07 -5.86 12.19
N ARG A 238 11.35 -6.93 12.53
CA ARG A 238 11.15 -7.40 13.91
C ARG A 238 12.30 -8.26 14.42
N ASP A 239 13.21 -8.72 13.55
CA ASP A 239 14.38 -9.47 13.96
C ASP A 239 15.30 -8.64 14.86
N GLY A 240 15.88 -9.26 15.90
CA GLY A 240 16.64 -8.56 16.93
C GLY A 240 17.88 -7.80 16.40
N ASP A 241 18.52 -8.29 15.34
CA ASP A 241 19.67 -7.61 14.72
C ASP A 241 19.24 -6.37 13.93
N VAL A 242 18.17 -6.48 13.14
CA VAL A 242 17.64 -5.39 12.29
C VAL A 242 16.95 -4.33 13.14
N SER A 243 16.04 -4.74 14.03
CA SER A 243 15.33 -3.83 14.94
C SER A 243 16.30 -2.98 15.76
N LYS A 244 17.36 -3.59 16.33
CA LYS A 244 18.40 -2.86 17.08
C LYS A 244 19.15 -1.84 16.22
N ARG A 245 19.51 -2.19 14.98
CA ARG A 245 20.16 -1.25 14.03
C ARG A 245 19.24 -0.08 13.67
N LEU A 246 17.94 -0.34 13.55
CA LEU A 246 16.93 0.67 13.25
C LEU A 246 16.51 1.49 14.48
N ARG A 247 16.88 1.03 15.68
CA ARG A 247 16.45 1.56 16.98
C ARG A 247 14.94 1.40 17.19
N LEU A 248 14.45 0.19 16.90
CA LEU A 248 13.08 -0.22 17.11
C LEU A 248 12.95 -1.11 18.32
N SER A 249 12.01 -0.75 19.18
CA SER A 249 11.78 -1.38 20.47
C SER A 249 10.33 -1.80 20.69
N ASN A 250 9.37 -1.15 20.03
CA ASN A 250 7.94 -1.43 20.18
C ASN A 250 7.31 -1.82 18.85
N PHE A 251 6.66 -2.97 18.83
CA PHE A 251 5.97 -3.55 17.67
C PHE A 251 4.53 -3.97 17.96
N ASN A 252 4.08 -3.79 19.20
CA ASN A 252 2.82 -4.34 19.69
C ASN A 252 1.84 -3.26 20.16
N GLU A 253 2.30 -2.02 20.30
CA GLU A 253 1.48 -0.88 20.72
C GLU A 253 1.43 0.19 19.62
N ASN A 254 0.27 0.82 19.47
CA ASN A 254 0.11 1.96 18.60
C ASN A 254 0.74 3.19 19.25
N CYS A 255 1.54 3.96 18.51
CA CYS A 255 1.94 5.28 19.00
C CYS A 255 0.77 6.26 18.98
N VAL A 256 -0.09 6.19 17.98
CA VAL A 256 -1.30 7.00 17.89
C VAL A 256 -2.49 6.09 18.13
N GLU A 257 -3.22 6.32 19.21
CA GLU A 257 -4.45 5.59 19.53
C GLU A 257 -5.64 6.56 19.56
N ARG A 258 -6.67 6.26 18.79
CA ARG A 258 -7.91 7.03 18.78
C ARG A 258 -8.80 6.58 19.95
N MET A 259 -8.93 7.43 20.97
CA MET A 259 -9.67 7.12 22.19
C MET A 259 -11.18 7.31 22.01
N ASN A 260 -11.58 8.33 21.23
CA ASN A 260 -12.94 8.56 20.77
C ASN A 260 -12.92 9.33 19.44
N ILE A 261 -14.07 9.86 18.98
CA ILE A 261 -14.15 10.50 17.66
C ILE A 261 -13.16 11.66 17.52
N SER A 262 -12.94 12.47 18.55
CA SER A 262 -12.12 13.69 18.43
C SER A 262 -10.85 13.66 19.30
N GLU A 263 -10.66 12.60 20.09
CA GLU A 263 -9.55 12.48 21.04
C GLU A 263 -8.59 11.35 20.64
N TYR A 264 -7.31 11.69 20.69
CA TYR A 264 -6.22 10.77 20.40
C TYR A 264 -5.15 10.85 21.49
N ARG A 265 -4.58 9.70 21.80
CA ARG A 265 -3.37 9.58 22.60
C ARG A 265 -2.20 9.35 21.67
N VAL A 266 -1.16 10.15 21.82
CA VAL A 266 0.11 10.03 21.08
C VAL A 266 1.20 9.61 22.06
N CYS A 267 2.04 8.66 21.66
CA CYS A 267 3.12 8.15 22.51
C CYS A 267 4.18 9.23 22.76
N ASP A 268 4.86 9.12 23.91
CA ASP A 268 5.97 10.02 24.26
C ASP A 268 7.21 9.69 23.41
N GLY A 269 7.60 10.61 22.52
CA GLY A 269 8.84 10.52 21.76
C GLY A 269 8.68 10.85 20.27
N GLU A 270 9.07 12.08 19.88
CA GLU A 270 9.43 12.44 18.51
C GLU A 270 10.94 12.30 18.28
#